data_AF-A0A7X6CCK4-F1
#
_entry.id   AF-A0A7X6CCK4-F1
#
_cell.length_a   1.000
_cell.length_b   1.000
_cell.length_c   1.000
_cell.angle_alpha   90.00
_cell.angle_beta   90.00
_cell.angle_gamma   90.00
#
_symmetry.space_group_name_H-M   'P 1'
#
loop_
_entity.id
_entity.type
_entity.pdbx_description
1 polymer ?
#
loop_
_entity_poly.entity_id
_entity_poly.type
_entity_poly.pdbx_seq_one_letter_code
_entity_poly.pdbx_strand_id
1 'polypeptide(L)'
;MEDEIDLRLKRLAVEAQQQPAGSHQRKTALTKLMDEIYRSGTLGHPQRGQYPAGVYEDLYSEALLKTFEYIRPNIDTYDSERPLMGWVNWILNLRFSDATRKYMNQTRRELSIDDLDKIEQESQSDEMNTWVRELIEEDPDGLFRSVSFRERPDITWQDIALAKLNGETFENISERIGLPLTTINSSFNRNLRDFRDYFRNNF
;
A
#
# COMPACT_ATOMS: atom_id res chain seq x y z
N MET A 1 -12.68 24.55 26.00
CA MET A 1 -13.28 24.11 24.73
C MET A 1 -13.07 22.61 24.53
N GLU A 2 -11.87 22.07 24.73
CA GLU A 2 -11.58 20.63 24.60
C GLU A 2 -12.44 19.77 25.58
N ASP A 3 -12.61 20.21 26.82
CA ASP A 3 -13.43 19.52 27.82
C ASP A 3 -14.93 19.47 27.45
N GLU A 4 -15.45 20.48 26.75
CA GLU A 4 -16.87 20.56 26.40
C GLU A 4 -17.24 19.57 25.29
N ILE A 5 -16.34 19.42 24.30
CA ILE A 5 -16.48 18.45 23.21
C ILE A 5 -16.39 17.02 23.77
N ASP A 6 -15.43 16.75 24.65
CA ASP A 6 -15.27 15.41 25.24
C ASP A 6 -16.50 15.02 26.09
N LEU A 7 -17.01 15.96 26.91
CA LEU A 7 -18.24 15.75 27.68
C LEU A 7 -19.47 15.49 26.79
N ARG A 8 -19.57 16.21 25.66
CA ARG A 8 -20.68 16.04 24.70
C ARG A 8 -20.61 14.68 24.01
N LEU A 9 -19.43 14.27 23.58
CA LEU A 9 -19.18 12.96 22.98
C LEU A 9 -19.47 11.82 23.95
N LYS A 10 -18.99 11.93 25.19
CA LYS A 10 -19.28 10.97 26.27
C LYS A 10 -20.79 10.86 26.51
N ARG A 11 -21.52 11.97 26.55
CA ARG A 11 -22.98 11.96 26.73
C ARG A 11 -23.71 11.21 25.61
N LEU A 12 -23.34 11.47 24.35
CA LEU A 12 -23.94 10.79 23.20
C LEU A 12 -23.63 9.28 23.19
N ALA A 13 -22.42 8.89 23.62
CA ALA A 13 -22.06 7.49 23.77
C ALA A 13 -22.91 6.78 24.84
N VAL A 14 -23.07 7.40 26.02
CA VAL A 14 -23.91 6.86 27.10
C VAL A 14 -25.39 6.82 26.70
N GLU A 15 -25.89 7.84 25.99
CA GLU A 15 -27.26 7.85 25.44
C GLU A 15 -27.47 6.63 24.53
N ALA A 16 -26.51 6.33 23.64
CA ALA A 16 -26.59 5.17 22.76
C ALA A 16 -26.56 3.82 23.53
N GLN A 17 -25.75 3.70 24.59
CA GLN A 17 -25.68 2.50 25.43
C GLN A 17 -27.01 2.22 26.16
N GLN A 18 -27.72 3.26 26.60
CA GLN A 18 -28.98 3.14 27.33
C GLN A 18 -30.16 2.69 26.47
N GLN A 19 -30.06 2.78 25.14
CA GLN A 19 -31.11 2.34 24.24
C GLN A 19 -31.00 0.83 23.93
N PRO A 20 -32.12 0.10 23.75
CA PRO A 20 -32.08 -1.31 23.39
C PRO A 20 -31.34 -1.57 22.07
N ALA A 21 -30.60 -2.68 22.01
CA ALA A 21 -29.90 -3.10 20.80
C ALA A 21 -30.86 -3.20 19.60
N GLY A 22 -30.47 -2.62 18.46
CA GLY A 22 -31.27 -2.62 17.23
C GLY A 22 -32.43 -1.62 17.18
N SER A 23 -32.74 -0.92 18.27
CA SER A 23 -33.84 0.06 18.31
C SER A 23 -33.57 1.25 17.38
N HIS A 24 -34.65 1.90 16.92
CA HIS A 24 -34.53 3.11 16.10
C HIS A 24 -33.82 4.23 16.87
N GLN A 25 -34.16 4.41 18.16
CA GLN A 25 -33.54 5.39 19.04
C GLN A 25 -32.02 5.19 19.16
N ARG A 26 -31.58 3.92 19.30
CA ARG A 26 -30.15 3.59 19.34
C ARG A 26 -29.45 3.96 18.05
N LYS A 27 -30.05 3.65 16.89
CA LYS A 27 -29.50 4.02 15.58
C LYS A 27 -29.37 5.54 15.46
N THR A 28 -30.39 6.29 15.87
CA THR A 28 -30.36 7.76 15.86
C THR A 28 -29.26 8.33 16.77
N ALA A 29 -29.14 7.81 18.00
CA ALA A 29 -28.10 8.24 18.94
C ALA A 29 -26.69 7.94 18.41
N LEU A 30 -26.49 6.76 17.84
CA LEU A 30 -25.22 6.37 17.21
C LEU A 30 -24.87 7.26 16.01
N THR A 31 -25.83 7.57 15.14
CA THR A 31 -25.61 8.48 14.00
C THR A 31 -25.18 9.87 14.49
N LYS A 32 -25.87 10.42 15.49
CA LYS A 32 -25.49 11.72 16.10
C LYS A 32 -24.08 11.67 16.69
N LEU A 33 -23.73 10.57 17.35
CA LEU A 33 -22.40 10.38 17.89
C LEU A 33 -21.33 10.38 16.79
N MET A 34 -21.52 9.61 15.72
CA MET A 34 -20.59 9.54 14.61
C MET A 34 -20.41 10.89 13.90
N ASP A 35 -21.51 11.62 13.67
CA ASP A 35 -21.47 12.96 13.10
C ASP A 35 -20.69 13.93 13.99
N GLU A 36 -20.86 13.86 15.30
CA GLU A 36 -20.15 14.70 16.26
C GLU A 36 -18.66 14.36 16.31
N ILE A 37 -18.31 13.07 16.31
CA ILE A 37 -16.91 12.62 16.21
C ILE A 37 -16.27 13.20 14.96
N TYR A 38 -16.93 13.10 13.80
CA TYR A 38 -16.40 13.60 12.54
C TYR A 38 -16.20 15.13 12.55
N ARG A 39 -17.16 15.88 13.12
CA ARG A 39 -17.12 17.34 13.20
C ARG A 39 -16.18 17.89 14.26
N SER A 40 -15.85 17.09 15.27
CA SER A 40 -15.01 17.52 16.40
C SER A 40 -13.58 17.92 15.99
N GLY A 41 -13.08 17.42 14.86
CA GLY A 41 -11.69 17.65 14.42
C GLY A 41 -10.64 16.92 15.27
N THR A 42 -11.05 16.08 16.22
CA THR A 42 -10.15 15.38 17.16
C THR A 42 -9.73 13.98 16.70
N LEU A 43 -10.17 13.57 15.50
CA LEU A 43 -9.76 12.32 14.87
C LEU A 43 -8.24 12.34 14.61
N GLY A 44 -7.57 11.28 15.07
CA GLY A 44 -6.15 11.08 14.85
C GLY A 44 -5.85 10.82 13.37
N HIS A 45 -4.65 11.19 12.95
CA HIS A 45 -4.17 10.98 11.58
C HIS A 45 -2.95 10.05 11.60
N PRO A 46 -3.15 8.72 11.78
CA PRO A 46 -2.06 7.76 11.87
C PRO A 46 -1.16 7.80 10.65
N GLN A 47 0.16 7.67 10.86
CA GLN A 47 1.15 7.49 9.79
C GLN A 47 1.08 8.57 8.68
N ARG A 48 0.61 9.77 9.02
CA ARG A 48 0.52 10.90 8.08
C ARG A 48 1.88 11.16 7.42
N GLY A 49 1.88 11.28 6.10
CA GLY A 49 3.08 11.51 5.30
C GLY A 49 3.88 10.25 4.92
N GLN A 50 3.47 9.05 5.35
CA GLN A 50 4.12 7.79 4.95
C GLN A 50 3.64 7.24 3.60
N TYR A 51 2.57 7.81 3.05
CA TYR A 51 1.93 7.36 1.81
C TYR A 51 1.69 8.55 0.88
N PRO A 52 1.63 8.33 -0.46
CA PRO A 52 1.18 9.35 -1.40
C PRO A 52 -0.21 9.89 -1.00
N ALA A 53 -0.48 11.17 -1.27
CA ALA A 53 -1.68 11.85 -0.79
C ALA A 53 -2.99 11.11 -1.11
N GLY A 54 -3.21 10.72 -2.38
CA GLY A 54 -4.42 9.98 -2.77
C GLY A 54 -4.54 8.61 -2.09
N VAL A 55 -3.43 7.87 -2.00
CA VAL A 55 -3.40 6.56 -1.31
C VAL A 55 -3.70 6.72 0.19
N TYR A 56 -3.14 7.74 0.82
CA TYR A 56 -3.41 8.04 2.22
C TYR A 56 -4.88 8.34 2.47
N GLU A 57 -5.52 9.15 1.62
CA GLU A 57 -6.93 9.51 1.72
C GLU A 57 -7.84 8.29 1.60
N ASP A 58 -7.55 7.38 0.68
CA ASP A 58 -8.29 6.12 0.51
C ASP A 58 -8.15 5.20 1.73
N LEU A 59 -6.91 5.01 2.20
CA LEU A 59 -6.61 4.20 3.39
C LEU A 59 -7.28 4.77 4.65
N TYR A 60 -7.24 6.09 4.80
CA TYR A 60 -7.84 6.78 5.92
C TYR A 60 -9.36 6.67 5.89
N SER A 61 -9.97 6.83 4.70
CA SER A 61 -11.41 6.67 4.51
C SER A 61 -11.88 5.24 4.80
N GLU A 62 -11.17 4.22 4.30
CA GLU A 62 -11.45 2.81 4.61
C GLU A 62 -11.34 2.53 6.13
N ALA A 63 -10.29 3.05 6.77
CA ALA A 63 -10.09 2.89 8.20
C ALA A 63 -11.19 3.56 9.04
N LEU A 64 -11.62 4.77 8.65
CA LEU A 64 -12.67 5.51 9.34
C LEU A 64 -14.02 4.80 9.22
N LEU A 65 -14.37 4.32 8.02
CA LEU A 65 -15.58 3.52 7.80
C LEU A 65 -15.60 2.28 8.71
N LYS A 66 -14.51 1.50 8.70
CA LYS A 66 -14.39 0.30 9.55
C LYS A 66 -14.41 0.61 11.04
N THR A 67 -13.93 1.78 11.43
CA THR A 67 -13.99 2.25 12.83
C THR A 67 -15.43 2.45 13.25
N PHE A 68 -16.24 3.13 12.42
CA PHE A 68 -17.66 3.32 12.70
C PHE A 68 -18.49 2.03 12.61
N GLU A 69 -18.15 1.13 11.69
CA GLU A 69 -18.74 -0.21 11.63
C GLU A 69 -18.46 -1.02 12.90
N TYR A 70 -17.27 -0.88 13.48
CA TYR A 70 -16.93 -1.52 14.74
C TYR A 70 -17.66 -0.89 15.93
N ILE A 71 -17.71 0.44 16.02
CA ILE A 71 -18.30 1.14 17.16
C ILE A 71 -19.80 0.86 17.28
N ARG A 72 -20.56 0.80 16.18
CA ARG A 72 -22.03 0.61 16.22
C ARG A 72 -22.49 -0.58 17.09
N PRO A 73 -22.01 -1.81 16.86
CA PRO A 73 -22.38 -2.95 17.68
C PRO A 73 -21.60 -3.01 19.00
N ASN A 74 -20.43 -2.37 19.10
CA ASN A 74 -19.56 -2.47 20.27
C ASN A 74 -19.63 -1.25 21.20
N ILE A 75 -20.59 -0.33 21.02
CA ILE A 75 -20.69 0.86 21.87
C ILE A 75 -20.89 0.50 23.35
N ASP A 76 -21.49 -0.65 23.66
CA ASP A 76 -21.66 -1.12 25.04
C ASP A 76 -20.34 -1.53 25.72
N THR A 77 -19.27 -1.72 24.93
CA THR A 77 -17.93 -2.05 25.45
C THR A 77 -17.13 -0.80 25.84
N TYR A 78 -17.62 0.40 25.48
CA TYR A 78 -16.98 1.65 25.83
C TYR A 78 -17.13 1.94 27.34
N ASP A 79 -15.99 2.14 27.99
CA ASP A 79 -15.89 2.57 29.37
C ASP A 79 -16.03 4.09 29.47
N SER A 80 -17.14 4.55 30.05
CA SER A 80 -17.43 5.98 30.16
C SER A 80 -16.47 6.73 31.09
N GLU A 81 -15.68 6.05 31.92
CA GLU A 81 -14.64 6.69 32.76
C GLU A 81 -13.41 7.15 31.95
N ARG A 82 -13.33 6.77 30.67
CA ARG A 82 -12.23 7.15 29.77
C ARG A 82 -12.72 8.11 28.67
N PRO A 83 -11.85 8.97 28.12
CA PRO A 83 -12.21 9.83 27.00
C PRO A 83 -12.61 9.01 25.76
N LEU A 84 -13.76 9.34 25.16
CA LEU A 84 -14.27 8.60 24.00
C LEU A 84 -13.28 8.65 22.83
N MET A 85 -12.68 9.81 22.59
CA MET A 85 -11.75 9.99 21.47
C MET A 85 -10.47 9.18 21.62
N GLY A 86 -10.04 8.89 22.84
CA GLY A 86 -8.92 7.96 23.06
C GLY A 86 -9.24 6.55 22.56
N TRP A 87 -10.45 6.06 22.86
CA TRP A 87 -10.93 4.76 22.39
C TRP A 87 -11.15 4.74 20.87
N VAL A 88 -11.79 5.78 20.31
CA VAL A 88 -12.03 5.93 18.87
C VAL A 88 -10.71 5.98 18.10
N ASN A 89 -9.74 6.79 18.54
CA ASN A 89 -8.44 6.92 17.87
C ASN A 89 -7.61 5.64 17.99
N TRP A 90 -7.72 4.90 19.09
CA TRP A 90 -7.11 3.58 19.21
C TRP A 90 -7.68 2.59 18.18
N ILE A 91 -9.00 2.52 18.02
CA ILE A 91 -9.64 1.69 16.99
C ILE A 91 -9.22 2.16 15.59
N LEU A 92 -9.21 3.47 15.34
CA LEU A 92 -8.82 4.04 14.05
C LEU A 92 -7.40 3.64 13.66
N ASN A 93 -6.45 3.71 14.60
CA ASN A 93 -5.07 3.27 14.38
C ASN A 93 -4.98 1.77 14.02
N LEU A 94 -5.78 0.92 14.67
CA LEU A 94 -5.87 -0.50 14.33
C LEU A 94 -6.44 -0.71 12.92
N ARG A 95 -7.55 -0.04 12.59
CA ARG A 95 -8.19 -0.15 11.27
C ARG A 95 -7.33 0.40 10.15
N PHE A 96 -6.56 1.45 10.42
CA PHE A 96 -5.57 1.98 9.49
C PHE A 96 -4.42 0.99 9.27
N SER A 97 -3.96 0.34 10.33
CA SER A 97 -2.95 -0.74 10.21
C SER A 97 -3.47 -1.93 9.40
N ASP A 98 -4.76 -2.27 9.51
CA ASP A 98 -5.38 -3.31 8.69
C ASP A 98 -5.50 -2.89 7.22
N ALA A 99 -5.92 -1.65 6.95
CA ALA A 99 -6.03 -1.10 5.60
C ALA A 99 -4.66 -1.03 4.91
N THR A 100 -3.65 -0.52 5.61
CA THR A 100 -2.27 -0.46 5.10
C THR A 100 -1.70 -1.85 4.85
N ARG A 101 -1.95 -2.83 5.74
CA ARG A 101 -1.53 -4.23 5.51
C ARG A 101 -2.19 -4.82 4.27
N LYS A 102 -3.49 -4.57 4.08
CA LYS A 102 -4.23 -5.00 2.89
C LYS A 102 -3.65 -4.36 1.63
N TYR A 103 -3.43 -3.05 1.64
CA TYR A 103 -2.79 -2.32 0.54
C TYR A 103 -1.40 -2.87 0.24
N MET A 104 -0.52 -3.01 1.24
CA MET A 104 0.82 -3.57 1.04
C MET A 104 0.79 -5.01 0.48
N ASN A 105 -0.18 -5.82 0.91
CA ASN A 105 -0.35 -7.17 0.37
C ASN A 105 -0.92 -7.15 -1.06
N GLN A 106 -1.79 -6.21 -1.39
CA GLN A 106 -2.32 -6.01 -2.74
C GLN A 106 -1.23 -5.49 -3.66
N THR A 107 -0.52 -4.42 -3.30
CA THR A 107 0.65 -3.92 -4.04
C THR A 107 1.72 -5.00 -4.15
N ARG A 108 1.97 -5.81 -3.11
CA ARG A 108 2.90 -6.95 -3.21
C ARG A 108 2.39 -8.06 -4.12
N ARG A 109 1.06 -8.26 -4.24
CA ARG A 109 0.44 -9.22 -5.16
C ARG A 109 0.42 -8.70 -6.60
N GLU A 110 0.16 -7.41 -6.81
CA GLU A 110 0.33 -6.72 -8.09
C GLU A 110 1.80 -6.70 -8.53
N LEU A 111 2.74 -6.68 -7.56
CA LEU A 111 4.16 -6.90 -7.78
C LEU A 111 4.58 -8.39 -7.71
N SER A 112 3.64 -9.31 -7.49
CA SER A 112 3.89 -10.75 -7.45
C SER A 112 3.69 -11.32 -8.84
N ILE A 113 4.75 -11.25 -9.64
CA ILE A 113 5.26 -12.14 -10.69
C ILE A 113 4.26 -12.85 -11.65
N ASP A 114 3.12 -13.37 -11.22
CA ASP A 114 2.14 -14.03 -12.10
C ASP A 114 1.45 -13.07 -13.08
N ASP A 115 1.47 -11.76 -12.82
CA ASP A 115 0.90 -10.72 -13.72
C ASP A 115 1.96 -9.90 -14.49
N LEU A 116 3.27 -10.09 -14.22
CA LEU A 116 4.33 -9.38 -14.97
C LEU A 116 4.45 -9.87 -16.42
N ASP A 117 3.90 -11.04 -16.72
CA ASP A 117 3.80 -11.60 -18.06
C ASP A 117 2.54 -11.14 -18.82
N LYS A 118 1.60 -10.46 -18.14
CA LYS A 118 0.34 -9.97 -18.73
C LYS A 118 0.28 -8.47 -18.96
N ILE A 119 1.32 -7.72 -18.59
CA ILE A 119 1.46 -6.34 -19.05
C ILE A 119 1.98 -6.41 -20.50
N GLU A 120 1.06 -6.78 -21.39
CA GLU A 120 1.18 -6.47 -22.81
C GLU A 120 1.42 -4.97 -22.95
N GLN A 121 2.33 -4.68 -23.87
CA GLN A 121 2.84 -3.37 -24.23
C GLN A 121 1.73 -2.34 -24.47
N GLU A 122 1.56 -1.37 -23.56
CA GLU A 122 0.84 -0.14 -23.88
C GLU A 122 1.66 1.09 -23.48
N SER A 123 2.34 1.64 -24.50
CA SER A 123 2.61 3.08 -24.69
C SER A 123 3.49 3.82 -23.66
N GLN A 124 4.76 3.42 -23.54
CA GLN A 124 5.83 4.41 -23.34
C GLN A 124 6.52 4.63 -24.70
N SER A 125 6.82 5.89 -25.06
CA SER A 125 7.23 6.25 -26.43
C SER A 125 8.35 5.37 -26.94
N ASP A 126 8.27 4.97 -28.22
CA ASP A 126 9.28 4.14 -28.88
C ASP A 126 10.70 4.71 -28.72
N GLU A 127 10.83 6.03 -28.60
CA GLU A 127 12.10 6.74 -28.34
C GLU A 127 12.73 6.41 -26.98
N MET A 128 11.91 6.35 -25.92
CA MET A 128 12.38 5.99 -24.57
C MET A 128 12.92 4.56 -24.53
N ASN A 129 12.17 3.63 -25.11
CA ASN A 129 12.56 2.22 -25.17
C ASN A 129 13.81 2.02 -26.05
N THR A 130 13.96 2.82 -27.10
CA THR A 130 15.15 2.78 -27.97
C THR A 130 16.39 3.25 -27.21
N TRP A 131 16.33 4.38 -26.51
CA TRP A 131 17.48 4.89 -25.75
C TRP A 131 17.85 3.98 -24.55
N VAL A 132 16.86 3.46 -23.81
CA VAL A 132 17.13 2.51 -22.71
C VAL A 132 17.79 1.24 -23.26
N ARG A 133 17.38 0.76 -24.44
CA ARG A 133 18.05 -0.35 -25.11
C ARG A 133 19.49 0.01 -25.46
N GLU A 134 19.74 1.15 -26.11
CA GLU A 134 21.08 1.60 -26.48
C GLU A 134 22.01 1.74 -25.26
N LEU A 135 21.55 2.36 -24.17
CA LEU A 135 22.32 2.49 -22.93
C LEU A 135 22.70 1.12 -22.35
N ILE A 136 21.75 0.18 -22.35
CA ILE A 136 21.99 -1.17 -21.85
C ILE A 136 22.93 -1.93 -22.78
N GLU A 137 22.86 -1.77 -24.11
CA GLU A 137 23.72 -2.44 -25.09
C GLU A 137 25.16 -1.93 -25.06
N GLU A 138 25.32 -0.60 -25.06
CA GLU A 138 26.63 0.05 -25.01
C GLU A 138 27.33 -0.20 -23.67
N ASP A 139 26.58 -0.23 -22.57
CA ASP A 139 27.05 -0.44 -21.19
C ASP A 139 28.38 0.32 -20.94
N PRO A 140 28.38 1.66 -21.11
CA PRO A 140 29.63 2.44 -21.18
C PRO A 140 30.48 2.33 -19.90
N ASP A 141 29.84 2.10 -18.75
CA ASP A 141 30.49 1.93 -17.46
C ASP A 141 30.70 0.44 -17.07
N GLY A 142 30.30 -0.50 -17.94
CA GLY A 142 30.39 -1.94 -17.67
C GLY A 142 29.53 -2.42 -16.51
N LEU A 143 28.55 -1.61 -16.08
CA LEU A 143 27.75 -1.83 -14.89
C LEU A 143 26.83 -3.04 -15.08
N PHE A 144 26.17 -3.14 -16.23
CA PHE A 144 25.18 -4.17 -16.49
C PHE A 144 25.80 -5.55 -16.76
N ARG A 145 26.96 -5.58 -17.44
CA ARG A 145 27.74 -6.81 -17.67
C ARG A 145 28.46 -7.31 -16.42
N SER A 146 28.81 -6.42 -15.49
CA SER A 146 29.52 -6.82 -14.26
C SER A 146 28.69 -7.69 -13.32
N VAL A 147 27.36 -7.66 -13.46
CA VAL A 147 26.45 -8.37 -12.56
C VAL A 147 25.95 -9.65 -13.23
N SER A 148 26.50 -10.78 -12.80
CA SER A 148 26.12 -12.11 -13.26
C SER A 148 25.33 -12.89 -12.22
N PHE A 149 24.64 -13.95 -12.67
CA PHE A 149 24.00 -14.89 -11.76
C PHE A 149 25.05 -15.79 -11.12
N ARG A 150 24.95 -15.99 -9.80
CA ARG A 150 25.91 -16.83 -9.04
C ARG A 150 26.01 -18.25 -9.60
N GLU A 151 24.88 -18.78 -10.08
CA GLU A 151 24.74 -20.14 -10.62
C GLU A 151 24.99 -20.19 -12.13
N ARG A 152 24.90 -19.05 -12.82
CA ARG A 152 25.16 -18.89 -14.26
C ARG A 152 25.99 -17.62 -14.51
N PRO A 153 27.31 -17.66 -14.23
CA PRO A 153 28.18 -16.50 -14.43
C PRO A 153 28.30 -16.06 -15.89
N ASP A 154 27.94 -16.96 -16.80
CA ASP A 154 27.85 -16.76 -18.26
C ASP A 154 26.63 -15.93 -18.68
N ILE A 155 25.65 -15.73 -17.79
CA ILE A 155 24.48 -14.88 -18.01
C ILE A 155 24.57 -13.67 -17.08
N THR A 156 24.54 -12.49 -17.69
CA THR A 156 24.59 -11.21 -17.01
C THR A 156 23.20 -10.60 -16.86
N TRP A 157 23.08 -9.56 -16.04
CA TRP A 157 21.86 -8.78 -15.95
C TRP A 157 21.51 -8.12 -17.30
N GLN A 158 22.52 -7.69 -18.06
CA GLN A 158 22.37 -7.16 -19.42
C GLN A 158 21.64 -8.15 -20.33
N ASP A 159 22.05 -9.42 -20.35
CA ASP A 159 21.45 -10.44 -21.21
C ASP A 159 19.95 -10.65 -20.93
N ILE A 160 19.56 -10.57 -19.66
CA ILE A 160 18.16 -10.69 -19.25
C ILE A 160 17.37 -9.42 -19.57
N ALA A 161 17.97 -8.24 -19.35
CA ALA A 161 17.32 -6.96 -19.66
C ALA A 161 17.05 -6.82 -21.17
N LEU A 162 18.00 -7.19 -22.02
CA LEU A 162 17.83 -7.18 -23.48
C LEU A 162 16.79 -8.20 -23.95
N ALA A 163 16.78 -9.41 -23.38
CA ALA A 163 15.74 -10.41 -23.67
C ALA A 163 14.34 -9.89 -23.31
N LYS A 164 14.19 -9.21 -22.16
CA LYS A 164 12.93 -8.56 -21.76
C LYS A 164 12.53 -7.44 -22.71
N LEU A 165 13.46 -6.58 -23.14
CA LEU A 165 13.19 -5.51 -24.11
C LEU A 165 12.82 -6.05 -25.51
N ASN A 166 13.26 -7.26 -25.84
CA ASN A 166 12.90 -8.00 -27.06
C ASN A 166 11.57 -8.76 -26.93
N GLY A 167 10.88 -8.66 -25.80
CA GLY A 167 9.57 -9.28 -25.58
C GLY A 167 9.60 -10.71 -25.05
N GLU A 168 10.74 -11.23 -24.58
CA GLU A 168 10.76 -12.51 -23.88
C GLU A 168 10.09 -12.41 -22.50
N THR A 169 9.36 -13.45 -22.11
CA THR A 169 8.85 -13.62 -20.75
C THR A 169 9.93 -14.13 -19.81
N PHE A 170 9.78 -13.90 -18.51
CA PHE A 170 10.78 -14.43 -17.57
C PHE A 170 10.74 -15.97 -17.50
N GLU A 171 9.62 -16.54 -17.86
CA GLU A 171 9.28 -17.95 -17.99
C GLU A 171 10.11 -18.56 -19.12
N ASN A 172 10.09 -17.96 -20.31
CA ASN A 172 10.91 -18.40 -21.43
C ASN A 172 12.41 -18.26 -21.12
N ILE A 173 12.81 -17.17 -20.47
CA ILE A 173 14.19 -16.97 -20.02
C ILE A 173 14.58 -18.04 -18.99
N SER A 174 13.69 -18.34 -18.03
CA SER A 174 13.86 -19.37 -16.99
C SER A 174 14.09 -20.75 -17.58
N GLU A 175 13.26 -21.14 -18.54
CA GLU A 175 13.41 -22.40 -19.26
C GLU A 175 14.72 -22.46 -20.06
N ARG A 176 15.06 -21.36 -20.75
CA ARG A 176 16.28 -21.26 -21.57
C ARG A 176 17.56 -21.33 -20.75
N ILE A 177 17.61 -20.66 -19.59
CA ILE A 177 18.83 -20.60 -18.75
C ILE A 177 18.83 -21.64 -17.62
N GLY A 178 17.74 -22.39 -17.44
CA GLY A 178 17.63 -23.45 -16.44
C GLY A 178 17.69 -22.97 -15.00
N LEU A 179 17.37 -21.71 -14.74
CA LEU A 179 17.28 -21.15 -13.38
C LEU A 179 15.82 -20.99 -12.96
N PRO A 180 15.47 -21.17 -11.68
CA PRO A 180 14.11 -20.95 -11.21
C PRO A 180 13.64 -19.52 -11.50
N LEU A 181 12.40 -19.38 -11.97
CA LEU A 181 11.74 -18.09 -12.22
C LEU A 181 11.88 -17.12 -11.02
N THR A 182 11.77 -17.64 -9.80
CA THR A 182 11.94 -16.88 -8.55
C THR A 182 13.36 -16.33 -8.36
N THR A 183 14.38 -17.04 -8.84
CA THR A 183 15.79 -16.65 -8.76
C THR A 183 16.12 -15.57 -9.77
N ILE A 184 15.57 -15.70 -10.99
CA ILE A 184 15.68 -14.70 -12.05
C ILE A 184 15.03 -13.39 -11.62
N ASN A 185 13.76 -13.46 -11.21
CA ASN A 185 12.99 -12.29 -10.81
C ASN A 185 13.60 -11.56 -9.60
N SER A 186 13.99 -12.30 -8.56
CA SER A 186 14.56 -11.67 -7.36
C SER A 186 15.89 -11.00 -7.63
N SER A 187 16.76 -11.61 -8.42
CA SER A 187 18.06 -11.03 -8.78
C SER A 187 17.90 -9.85 -9.72
N PHE A 188 17.05 -9.99 -10.75
CA PHE A 188 16.79 -8.93 -11.72
C PHE A 188 16.22 -7.67 -11.05
N ASN A 189 15.20 -7.82 -10.20
CA ASN A 189 14.56 -6.70 -9.51
C ASN A 189 15.44 -6.07 -8.43
N ARG A 190 16.30 -6.86 -7.76
CA ARG A 190 17.25 -6.32 -6.79
C ARG A 190 18.26 -5.41 -7.50
N ASN A 191 18.87 -5.89 -8.58
CA ASN A 191 19.88 -5.14 -9.30
C ASN A 191 19.27 -3.92 -10.02
N LEU A 192 18.02 -4.01 -10.52
CA LEU A 192 17.30 -2.87 -11.08
C LEU A 192 17.13 -1.72 -10.07
N ARG A 193 16.95 -2.04 -8.78
CA ARG A 193 16.90 -1.00 -7.72
C ARG A 193 18.25 -0.33 -7.54
N ASP A 194 19.33 -1.09 -7.64
CA ASP A 194 20.70 -0.58 -7.52
C ASP A 194 21.08 0.29 -8.74
N PHE A 195 20.54 -0.04 -9.92
CA PHE A 195 20.74 0.73 -11.15
C PHE A 195 19.79 1.92 -11.31
N ARG A 196 18.83 2.09 -10.40
CA ARG A 196 17.82 3.16 -10.48
C ARG A 196 18.46 4.54 -10.56
N ASP A 197 19.48 4.78 -9.75
CA ASP A 197 20.16 6.08 -9.71
C ASP A 197 21.08 6.26 -10.93
N TYR A 198 21.58 5.17 -11.51
CA TYR A 198 22.31 5.20 -12.77
C TYR A 198 21.41 5.62 -13.93
N PHE A 199 20.22 5.03 -14.05
CA PHE A 199 19.24 5.45 -15.06
C PHE A 199 18.81 6.90 -14.86
N ARG A 200 18.58 7.36 -13.62
CA ARG A 200 18.21 8.76 -13.33
C ARG A 200 19.28 9.80 -13.65
N ASN A 201 20.55 9.43 -13.65
CA ASN A 201 21.65 10.35 -13.94
C ASN A 201 21.98 10.39 -15.44
N ASN A 202 21.51 9.40 -16.20
CA ASN A 202 21.64 9.34 -17.66
C ASN A 202 20.34 9.73 -18.37
N PHE A 203 19.25 9.95 -17.62
CA PHE A 203 17.93 10.40 -18.06
C PHE A 203 17.67 11.85 -17.64
#